data_AF-A0A1F7WUF1-F1
#
_entry.id   AF-A0A1F7WUF1-F1
#
_cell.length_a   1.000
_cell.length_b   1.000
_cell.length_c   1.000
_cell.angle_alpha   90.00
_cell.angle_beta   90.00
_cell.angle_gamma   90.00
#
_symmetry.space_group_name_H-M   'P 1'
#
loop_
_entity.id
_entity.type
_entity.pdbx_description
1 polymer ?
#
loop_
_entity_poly.entity_id
_entity_poly.type
_entity_poly.pdbx_seq_one_letter_code
_entity_poly.pdbx_strand_id
1 'polypeptide(L)'
;MRTIGVLLKEARGRKRYSLEYLAQLTKIKKDFIERIENEDWTSLPDFTVVTGFVKSVSKILDIEERSTVALLRRDYPPQKLHINPKPDVSDKFVWSPRLTFLVGAALVIALVLGYLGFQYVRFVSPPPLSVERPREGEVVKERSLSVLGKTSSDATVKVNNQQALVSDEGEFEAEIEIFEGTSEVIIQAISRAGKETTVHRKIKPEL
;
A
#
# COMPACT_ATOMS: atom_id res chain seq x y z
N MET A 1 -31.53 -38.43 47.74
CA MET A 1 -32.04 -38.80 46.40
C MET A 1 -30.87 -39.31 45.57
N ARG A 2 -31.06 -40.31 44.70
CA ARG A 2 -29.96 -40.80 43.84
C ARG A 2 -29.78 -39.85 42.67
N THR A 3 -28.60 -39.27 42.55
CA THR A 3 -28.25 -38.34 41.48
C THR A 3 -27.49 -39.05 40.35
N ILE A 4 -27.34 -38.39 39.22
CA ILE A 4 -26.63 -38.92 38.06
C ILE A 4 -25.17 -39.27 38.37
N GLY A 5 -24.46 -38.41 39.11
CA GLY A 5 -23.05 -38.65 39.44
C GLY A 5 -22.88 -39.91 40.30
N VAL A 6 -23.74 -40.06 41.32
CA VAL A 6 -23.78 -41.24 42.19
C VAL A 6 -24.15 -42.51 41.42
N LEU A 7 -25.15 -42.44 40.53
CA LEU A 7 -25.57 -43.57 39.69
C LEU A 7 -24.40 -44.10 38.85
N LEU A 8 -23.67 -43.22 38.16
CA LEU A 8 -22.55 -43.59 37.29
C LEU A 8 -21.38 -44.16 38.10
N LYS A 9 -21.04 -43.52 39.23
CA LYS A 9 -19.96 -43.97 40.12
C LYS A 9 -20.21 -45.35 40.69
N GLU A 10 -21.44 -45.63 41.13
CA GLU A 10 -21.85 -46.94 41.61
C GLU A 10 -21.83 -48.00 40.50
N ALA A 11 -22.35 -47.68 39.31
CA ALA A 11 -22.35 -48.59 38.17
C ALA A 11 -20.92 -48.94 37.72
N ARG A 12 -20.03 -47.95 37.68
CA ARG A 12 -18.59 -48.14 37.44
C ARG A 12 -17.94 -49.01 38.51
N GLY A 13 -18.27 -48.78 39.78
CA GLY A 13 -17.80 -49.57 40.93
C GLY A 13 -18.23 -51.04 40.86
N ARG A 14 -19.47 -51.33 40.45
CA ARG A 14 -19.97 -52.71 40.26
C ARG A 14 -19.19 -53.49 39.20
N LYS A 15 -18.78 -52.81 38.12
CA LYS A 15 -17.92 -53.39 37.08
C LYS A 15 -16.43 -53.35 37.42
N ARG A 16 -16.04 -52.77 38.56
CA ARG A 16 -14.65 -52.58 39.01
C ARG A 16 -13.78 -51.83 38.00
N TYR A 17 -14.37 -50.90 37.25
CA TYR A 17 -13.63 -50.11 36.27
C TYR A 17 -12.94 -48.92 36.95
N SER A 18 -11.65 -48.72 36.66
CA SER A 18 -10.97 -47.47 36.98
C SER A 18 -11.46 -46.35 36.06
N LEU A 19 -11.27 -45.10 36.47
CA LEU A 19 -11.61 -43.95 35.63
C LEU A 19 -10.77 -43.94 34.35
N GLU A 20 -9.51 -44.35 34.43
CA GLU A 20 -8.60 -44.51 33.29
C GLU A 20 -9.09 -45.56 32.30
N TYR A 21 -9.53 -46.71 32.80
CA TYR A 21 -10.04 -47.78 31.96
C TYR A 21 -11.33 -47.37 31.25
N LEU A 22 -12.26 -46.72 31.97
CA LEU A 22 -13.50 -46.23 31.40
C LEU A 22 -13.25 -45.10 30.36
N ALA A 23 -12.27 -44.23 30.61
CA ALA A 23 -11.83 -43.20 29.67
C ALA A 23 -11.30 -43.81 28.37
N GLN A 24 -10.48 -44.87 28.46
CA GLN A 24 -9.95 -45.58 27.29
C GLN A 24 -11.03 -46.24 26.43
N LEU A 25 -12.05 -46.84 27.07
CA LEU A 25 -13.18 -47.49 26.39
C LEU A 25 -14.11 -46.48 25.71
N THR A 26 -14.46 -45.40 26.42
CA THR A 26 -15.43 -44.40 25.93
C THR A 26 -14.79 -43.34 25.03
N LYS A 27 -13.45 -43.26 25.01
CA LYS A 27 -12.67 -42.17 24.38
C LYS A 27 -12.95 -40.77 24.95
N ILE A 28 -13.51 -40.72 26.16
CA ILE A 28 -13.76 -39.47 26.88
C ILE A 28 -12.61 -39.26 27.86
N LYS A 29 -12.11 -38.02 27.96
CA LYS A 29 -11.04 -37.68 28.91
C LYS A 29 -11.47 -38.04 30.34
N LYS A 30 -10.57 -38.67 31.11
CA LYS A 30 -10.78 -39.06 32.51
C LYS A 30 -11.41 -37.93 33.34
N ASP A 31 -10.85 -36.73 33.22
CA ASP A 31 -11.29 -35.54 33.96
C ASP A 31 -12.78 -35.24 33.76
N PHE A 32 -13.32 -35.47 32.55
CA PHE A 32 -14.74 -35.21 32.29
C PHE A 32 -15.63 -36.27 32.94
N ILE A 33 -15.22 -37.54 32.94
CA ILE A 33 -15.96 -38.61 33.62
C ILE A 33 -15.97 -38.36 35.13
N GLU A 34 -14.82 -37.99 35.70
CA GLU A 34 -14.69 -37.64 37.12
C GLU A 34 -15.57 -36.44 37.49
N ARG A 35 -15.58 -35.38 36.67
CA ARG A 35 -16.43 -34.20 36.88
C ARG A 35 -17.91 -34.52 36.81
N ILE A 36 -18.34 -35.44 35.94
CA ILE A 36 -19.73 -35.90 35.89
C ILE A 36 -20.07 -36.70 37.16
N GLU A 37 -19.18 -37.59 37.62
CA GLU A 37 -19.41 -38.37 38.85
C GLU A 37 -19.46 -37.49 40.12
N ASN A 38 -18.72 -36.37 40.12
CA ASN A 38 -18.68 -35.41 41.22
C ASN A 38 -19.63 -34.22 41.02
N GLU A 39 -20.41 -34.19 39.94
CA GLU A 39 -21.39 -33.14 39.62
C GLU A 39 -20.79 -31.72 39.54
N ASP A 40 -19.53 -31.62 39.11
CA ASP A 40 -18.90 -30.34 38.78
C ASP A 40 -19.33 -29.88 37.38
N TRP A 41 -20.53 -29.31 37.31
CA TRP A 41 -21.13 -28.79 36.09
C TRP A 41 -20.40 -27.56 35.53
N THR A 42 -19.66 -26.82 36.36
CA THR A 42 -18.96 -25.59 35.94
C THR A 42 -17.74 -25.87 35.07
N SER A 43 -17.08 -27.01 35.32
CA SER A 43 -15.88 -27.42 34.59
C SER A 43 -16.19 -28.39 33.43
N LEU A 44 -17.47 -28.57 33.07
CA LEU A 44 -17.92 -29.44 31.99
C LEU A 44 -18.25 -28.63 30.72
N PRO A 45 -18.16 -29.24 29.52
CA PRO A 45 -18.61 -28.62 28.28
C PRO A 45 -20.14 -28.46 28.25
N ASP A 46 -20.66 -27.91 27.14
CA ASP A 46 -22.10 -27.70 26.94
C ASP A 46 -22.94 -28.96 27.23
N PHE A 47 -24.17 -28.74 27.73
CA PHE A 47 -25.13 -29.79 28.05
C PHE A 47 -25.28 -30.86 26.96
N THR A 48 -25.23 -30.46 25.69
CA THR A 48 -25.32 -31.37 24.53
C THR A 48 -24.16 -32.37 24.51
N VAL A 49 -22.95 -31.88 24.77
CA VAL A 49 -21.72 -32.69 24.82
C VAL A 49 -21.74 -33.61 26.03
N VAL A 50 -22.13 -33.09 27.19
CA VAL A 50 -22.28 -33.88 28.43
C VAL A 50 -23.32 -34.98 28.25
N THR A 51 -24.43 -34.70 27.56
CA THR A 51 -25.44 -35.70 27.21
C THR A 51 -24.82 -36.83 26.38
N GLY A 52 -23.99 -36.50 25.38
CA GLY A 52 -23.23 -37.49 24.60
C GLY A 52 -22.30 -38.34 25.47
N PHE A 53 -21.59 -37.71 26.40
CA PHE A 53 -20.71 -38.42 27.34
C PHE A 53 -21.48 -39.41 28.21
N VAL A 54 -22.58 -38.96 28.81
CA VAL A 54 -23.42 -39.80 29.68
C VAL A 54 -24.02 -40.97 28.92
N LYS A 55 -24.45 -40.78 27.66
CA LYS A 55 -24.93 -41.88 26.81
C LYS A 55 -23.84 -42.92 26.53
N SER A 56 -22.64 -42.46 26.16
CA SER A 56 -21.49 -43.33 25.90
C SER A 56 -21.09 -44.14 27.15
N VAL A 57 -20.99 -43.47 28.30
CA VAL A 57 -20.69 -44.12 29.58
C VAL A 57 -21.79 -45.11 29.97
N SER A 58 -23.06 -44.73 29.82
CA SER A 58 -24.20 -45.60 30.14
C SER A 58 -24.16 -46.91 29.36
N LYS A 59 -23.81 -46.83 28.08
CA LYS A 59 -23.67 -47.98 27.20
C LYS A 59 -22.55 -48.94 27.66
N ILE A 60 -21.40 -48.42 28.06
CA ILE A 60 -20.28 -49.26 28.56
C ILE A 60 -20.60 -49.87 29.93
N LEU A 61 -21.37 -49.15 30.76
CA LEU A 61 -21.77 -49.61 32.09
C LEU A 61 -23.02 -50.51 32.10
N ASP A 62 -23.62 -50.81 30.94
CA ASP A 62 -24.87 -51.57 30.78
C ASP A 62 -26.04 -51.04 31.64
N ILE A 63 -26.19 -49.72 31.68
CA ILE A 63 -27.32 -49.05 32.33
C ILE A 63 -28.23 -48.39 31.29
N GLU A 64 -29.53 -48.29 31.61
CA GLU A 64 -30.54 -47.79 30.67
C GLU A 64 -30.30 -46.31 30.31
N GLU A 65 -29.94 -46.04 29.06
CA GLU A 65 -29.63 -44.70 28.55
C GLU A 65 -30.76 -43.69 28.81
N ARG A 66 -32.01 -44.08 28.58
CA ARG A 66 -33.18 -43.20 28.71
C ARG A 66 -33.33 -42.68 30.15
N SER A 67 -33.20 -43.58 31.12
CA SER A 67 -33.27 -43.26 32.55
C SER A 67 -32.10 -42.37 32.96
N THR A 68 -30.89 -42.69 32.51
CA THR A 68 -29.68 -41.91 32.84
C THR A 68 -29.74 -40.49 32.26
N VAL A 69 -30.24 -40.32 31.03
CA VAL A 69 -30.42 -38.99 30.41
C VAL A 69 -31.53 -38.19 31.12
N ALA A 70 -32.59 -38.86 31.58
CA ALA A 70 -33.63 -38.20 32.37
C ALA A 70 -33.09 -37.68 33.71
N LEU A 71 -32.26 -38.46 34.39
CA LEU A 71 -31.56 -38.04 35.61
C LEU A 71 -30.59 -36.88 35.34
N LEU A 72 -29.83 -36.94 34.26
CA LEU A 72 -28.95 -35.84 33.86
C LEU A 72 -29.73 -34.54 33.64
N ARG A 73 -30.87 -34.58 32.95
CA ARG A 73 -31.73 -33.40 32.73
C ARG A 73 -32.27 -32.79 34.02
N ARG A 74 -32.50 -33.62 35.05
CA ARG A 74 -32.96 -33.17 36.36
C ARG A 74 -31.85 -32.53 37.17
N ASP A 75 -30.66 -33.15 37.15
CA ASP A 75 -29.54 -32.77 38.03
C ASP A 75 -28.65 -31.67 37.43
N TYR A 76 -28.66 -31.49 36.10
CA TYR A 76 -27.89 -30.47 35.41
C TYR A 76 -28.54 -29.07 35.57
N PRO A 77 -27.85 -28.08 36.18
CA PRO A 77 -28.40 -26.75 36.36
C PRO A 77 -28.54 -26.02 35.02
N PRO A 78 -29.56 -25.15 34.86
CA PRO A 78 -29.69 -24.35 33.64
C PRO A 78 -28.49 -23.41 33.50
N GLN A 79 -27.61 -23.70 32.54
CA GLN A 79 -26.51 -22.79 32.19
C GLN A 79 -27.03 -21.74 31.20
N LYS A 80 -26.67 -20.47 31.43
CA LYS A 80 -26.88 -19.42 30.43
C LYS A 80 -25.91 -19.68 29.29
N LEU A 81 -26.41 -20.05 28.11
CA LEU A 81 -25.59 -20.14 26.91
C LEU A 81 -25.02 -18.76 26.60
N HIS A 82 -23.71 -18.58 26.75
CA HIS A 82 -23.03 -17.41 26.20
C HIS A 82 -22.97 -17.63 24.68
N ILE A 83 -24.03 -17.22 23.97
CA ILE A 83 -23.95 -17.04 22.52
C ILE A 83 -22.89 -15.96 22.33
N ASN A 84 -21.70 -16.34 21.85
CA ASN A 84 -20.71 -15.34 21.48
C ASN A 84 -21.29 -14.60 20.26
N PRO A 85 -21.83 -13.37 20.43
CA PRO A 85 -22.62 -12.73 19.37
C PRO A 85 -21.73 -12.21 18.26
N LYS A 86 -20.42 -12.23 18.47
CA LYS A 86 -19.41 -11.76 17.53
C LYS A 86 -18.49 -12.91 17.21
N PRO A 87 -18.47 -13.42 15.96
CA PRO A 87 -17.36 -14.23 15.52
C PRO A 87 -16.08 -13.42 15.74
N ASP A 88 -15.03 -14.04 16.28
CA ASP A 88 -13.70 -13.44 16.40
C ASP A 88 -13.03 -13.42 15.02
N VAL A 89 -13.72 -12.80 14.06
CA VAL A 89 -13.20 -12.49 12.74
C VAL A 89 -12.47 -11.16 12.88
N SER A 90 -11.16 -11.25 13.08
CA SER A 90 -10.27 -10.11 12.87
C SER A 90 -10.66 -9.42 11.55
N ASP A 91 -10.95 -8.11 11.58
CA ASP A 91 -11.22 -7.31 10.39
C ASP A 91 -9.94 -7.24 9.54
N LYS A 92 -9.72 -8.27 8.71
CA LYS A 92 -8.65 -8.28 7.73
C LYS A 92 -9.12 -7.45 6.55
N PHE A 93 -8.34 -6.44 6.19
CA PHE A 93 -8.57 -5.65 4.99
C PHE A 93 -8.74 -6.58 3.78
N VAL A 94 -9.89 -6.48 3.10
CA VAL A 94 -10.17 -7.24 1.88
C VAL A 94 -10.13 -6.27 0.71
N TRP A 95 -9.19 -6.50 -0.21
CA TRP A 95 -9.08 -5.73 -1.44
C TRP A 95 -10.31 -5.99 -2.33
N SER A 96 -11.23 -5.01 -2.40
CA SER A 96 -12.43 -5.14 -3.21
C SER A 96 -12.18 -4.73 -4.68
N PRO A 97 -12.90 -5.32 -5.66
CA PRO A 97 -12.79 -4.90 -7.06
C PRO A 97 -13.07 -3.41 -7.29
N ARG A 98 -13.94 -2.82 -6.44
CA ARG A 98 -14.22 -1.37 -6.46
C ARG A 98 -12.98 -0.55 -6.11
N LEU A 99 -12.18 -1.01 -5.14
CA LEU A 99 -10.95 -0.34 -4.76
C LEU A 99 -9.90 -0.43 -5.88
N THR A 100 -9.74 -1.60 -6.53
CA THR A 100 -8.86 -1.73 -7.71
C THR A 100 -9.22 -0.72 -8.79
N PHE A 101 -10.51 -0.59 -9.08
CA PHE A 101 -10.99 0.36 -10.09
C PHE A 101 -10.69 1.81 -9.70
N LEU A 102 -10.94 2.20 -8.44
CA LEU A 102 -10.65 3.55 -7.95
C LEU A 102 -9.15 3.86 -7.97
N VAL A 103 -8.31 2.93 -7.53
CA VAL A 103 -6.84 3.08 -7.56
C VAL A 103 -6.34 3.18 -9.00
N GLY A 104 -6.87 2.35 -9.90
CA GLY A 104 -6.54 2.41 -11.34
C GLY A 104 -6.94 3.73 -11.98
N ALA A 105 -8.16 4.21 -11.74
CA ALA A 105 -8.62 5.50 -12.24
C ALA A 105 -7.79 6.66 -11.70
N ALA A 106 -7.49 6.65 -10.40
CA ALA A 106 -6.63 7.66 -9.77
C ALA A 106 -5.21 7.65 -10.36
N LEU A 107 -4.64 6.47 -10.64
CA LEU A 107 -3.34 6.34 -11.29
C LEU A 107 -3.34 6.95 -12.70
N VAL A 108 -4.37 6.65 -13.50
CA VAL A 108 -4.50 7.23 -14.86
C VAL A 108 -4.61 8.75 -14.79
N ILE A 109 -5.44 9.28 -13.88
CA ILE A 109 -5.57 10.73 -13.68
C ILE A 109 -4.23 11.34 -13.25
N ALA A 110 -3.51 10.71 -12.32
CA ALA A 110 -2.20 11.18 -11.86
C ALA A 110 -1.17 11.20 -13.01
N LEU A 111 -1.16 10.18 -13.88
CA LEU A 111 -0.29 10.13 -15.04
C LEU A 111 -0.61 11.24 -16.06
N VAL A 112 -1.89 11.48 -16.32
CA VAL A 112 -2.32 12.57 -17.22
C VAL A 112 -1.93 13.94 -16.64
N LEU A 113 -2.20 14.19 -15.37
CA LEU A 113 -1.84 15.44 -14.70
C LEU A 113 -0.31 15.63 -14.64
N GLY A 114 0.43 14.55 -14.35
CA GLY A 114 1.89 14.56 -14.37
C GLY A 114 2.45 14.89 -15.75
N TYR A 115 1.91 14.28 -16.81
CA TYR A 115 2.29 14.57 -18.19
C TYR A 115 1.99 16.02 -18.59
N LEU A 116 0.79 16.51 -18.28
CA LEU A 116 0.41 17.90 -18.57
C LEU A 116 1.27 18.90 -17.80
N GLY A 117 1.57 18.63 -16.52
CA GLY A 117 2.46 19.47 -15.72
C GLY A 117 3.88 19.51 -16.30
N PHE A 118 4.43 18.35 -16.68
CA PHE A 118 5.72 18.27 -17.33
C PHE A 118 5.76 19.03 -18.67
N GLN A 119 4.73 18.85 -19.50
CA GLN A 119 4.61 19.53 -20.80
C GLN A 119 4.48 21.05 -20.63
N TYR A 120 3.71 21.49 -19.64
CA TYR A 120 3.57 22.90 -19.30
C TYR A 120 4.91 23.50 -18.88
N VAL A 121 5.64 22.85 -17.97
CA VAL A 121 6.97 23.32 -17.53
C VAL A 121 7.93 23.44 -18.71
N ARG A 122 7.97 22.45 -19.62
CA ARG A 122 8.79 22.53 -20.85
C ARG A 122 8.41 23.72 -21.73
N PHE A 123 7.11 23.98 -21.91
CA PHE A 123 6.64 25.09 -22.72
C PHE A 123 6.98 26.46 -22.11
N VAL A 124 6.96 26.60 -20.78
CA VAL A 124 7.28 27.86 -20.07
C VAL A 124 8.73 27.95 -19.60
N SER A 125 9.60 27.05 -20.04
CA SER A 125 11.03 27.11 -19.75
C SER A 125 11.73 28.06 -20.73
N PRO A 126 12.68 28.89 -20.27
CA PRO A 126 13.51 29.69 -21.17
C PRO A 126 14.26 28.81 -22.18
N PRO A 127 14.46 29.28 -23.42
CA PRO A 127 15.20 28.51 -24.41
C PRO A 127 16.66 28.40 -23.99
N PRO A 128 17.30 27.23 -24.13
CA PRO A 128 18.74 27.11 -23.89
C PRO A 128 19.47 28.04 -24.86
N LEU A 129 20.54 28.68 -24.41
CA LEU A 129 21.37 29.55 -25.24
C LEU A 129 22.84 29.27 -24.94
N SER A 130 23.56 28.78 -25.95
CA SER A 130 24.99 28.56 -25.91
C SER A 130 25.65 29.42 -27.00
N VAL A 131 26.57 30.29 -26.60
CA VAL A 131 27.31 31.16 -27.53
C VAL A 131 28.71 30.59 -27.72
N GLU A 132 29.04 30.20 -28.95
CA GLU A 132 30.34 29.64 -29.35
C GLU A 132 31.35 30.75 -29.73
N ARG A 133 30.88 31.78 -30.45
CA ARG A 133 31.62 33.00 -30.73
C ARG A 133 30.73 34.24 -30.55
N PRO A 134 31.26 35.36 -30.03
CA PRO A 134 32.62 35.51 -29.50
C PRO A 134 32.83 34.76 -28.18
N ARG A 135 34.06 34.32 -27.94
CA ARG A 135 34.50 33.82 -26.63
C ARG A 135 34.60 34.98 -25.65
N GLU A 136 34.52 34.68 -24.36
CA GLU A 136 34.65 35.70 -23.33
C GLU A 136 36.01 36.42 -23.42
N GLY A 137 35.99 37.73 -23.65
CA GLY A 137 37.18 38.56 -23.80
C GLY A 137 37.92 38.41 -25.13
N GLU A 138 37.27 37.88 -26.17
CA GLU A 138 37.85 37.76 -27.51
C GLU A 138 38.29 39.13 -28.06
N VAL A 139 39.50 39.16 -28.63
CA VAL A 139 40.06 40.35 -29.28
C VAL A 139 39.63 40.37 -30.72
N VAL A 140 38.95 41.43 -31.15
CA VAL A 140 38.39 41.56 -32.50
C VAL A 140 39.07 42.72 -33.21
N LYS A 141 39.69 42.44 -34.36
CA LYS A 141 40.49 43.41 -35.13
C LYS A 141 39.78 43.96 -36.37
N GLU A 142 38.58 43.48 -36.63
CA GLU A 142 37.78 43.81 -37.81
C GLU A 142 36.48 44.49 -37.36
N ARG A 143 35.95 45.39 -38.19
CA ARG A 143 34.71 46.10 -37.87
C ARG A 143 33.46 45.23 -37.94
N SER A 144 33.58 43.99 -38.43
CA SER A 144 32.52 42.99 -38.44
C SER A 144 32.87 41.85 -37.49
N LEU A 145 31.90 41.43 -36.68
CA LEU A 145 32.03 40.29 -35.78
C LEU A 145 30.94 39.27 -36.07
N SER A 146 31.35 38.03 -36.34
CA SER A 146 30.43 36.90 -36.44
C SER A 146 30.10 36.35 -35.06
N VAL A 147 28.80 36.27 -34.78
CA VAL A 147 28.22 35.72 -33.55
C VAL A 147 27.59 34.39 -33.90
N LEU A 148 28.15 33.32 -33.35
CA LEU A 148 27.77 31.94 -33.59
C LEU A 148 27.32 31.30 -32.29
N GLY A 149 26.24 30.54 -32.35
CA GLY A 149 25.77 29.79 -31.20
C GLY A 149 24.64 28.83 -31.52
N LYS A 150 24.13 28.21 -30.46
CA LYS A 150 23.03 27.25 -30.51
C LYS A 150 21.94 27.64 -29.52
N THR A 151 20.70 27.48 -29.95
CA THR A 151 19.50 27.63 -29.13
C THR A 151 18.44 26.60 -29.52
N SER A 152 17.20 26.77 -29.07
CA SER A 152 16.07 25.98 -29.54
C SER A 152 15.65 26.44 -30.94
N SER A 153 15.34 25.51 -31.85
CA SER A 153 14.94 25.85 -33.23
C SER A 153 13.64 26.66 -33.33
N ASP A 154 12.83 26.67 -32.27
CA ASP A 154 11.61 27.47 -32.17
C ASP A 154 11.81 28.83 -31.47
N ALA A 155 13.04 29.17 -31.07
CA ALA A 155 13.38 30.43 -30.44
C ALA A 155 13.75 31.51 -31.46
N THR A 156 13.43 32.76 -31.14
CA THR A 156 13.91 33.94 -31.85
C THR A 156 15.16 34.47 -31.18
N VAL A 157 16.27 34.59 -31.92
CA VAL A 157 17.52 35.15 -31.42
C VAL A 157 17.66 36.62 -31.83
N LYS A 158 18.11 37.45 -30.91
CA LYS A 158 18.51 38.84 -31.14
C LYS A 158 19.94 39.04 -30.67
N VAL A 159 20.78 39.61 -31.52
CA VAL A 159 22.17 40.00 -31.22
C VAL A 159 22.24 41.51 -31.30
N ASN A 160 22.57 42.20 -30.20
CA ASN A 160 22.57 43.66 -30.11
C ASN A 160 21.31 44.31 -30.70
N ASN A 161 20.14 43.74 -30.36
CA ASN A 161 18.82 44.17 -30.83
C ASN A 161 18.52 43.93 -32.33
N GLN A 162 19.42 43.28 -33.07
CA GLN A 162 19.22 42.82 -34.45
C GLN A 162 18.80 41.34 -34.47
N GLN A 163 17.78 40.99 -35.23
CA GLN A 163 17.27 39.62 -35.30
C GLN A 163 18.21 38.72 -36.11
N ALA A 164 18.51 37.54 -35.58
CA ALA A 164 19.31 36.50 -36.26
C ALA A 164 18.39 35.35 -36.71
N LEU A 165 18.71 34.74 -37.85
CA LEU A 165 18.03 33.53 -38.31
C LEU A 165 18.56 32.32 -37.54
N VAL A 166 17.65 31.44 -37.13
CA VAL A 166 17.96 30.18 -36.45
C VAL A 166 17.63 29.05 -37.42
N SER A 167 18.54 28.10 -37.59
CA SER A 167 18.34 26.90 -38.42
C SER A 167 17.42 25.89 -37.75
N ASP A 168 16.98 24.87 -38.49
CA ASP A 168 16.17 23.78 -37.95
C ASP A 168 16.93 22.96 -36.88
N GLU A 169 18.28 22.94 -36.96
CA GLU A 169 19.19 22.37 -35.96
C GLU A 169 19.39 23.26 -34.72
N GLY A 170 18.83 24.47 -34.71
CA GLY A 170 18.95 25.44 -33.62
C GLY A 170 20.24 26.25 -33.66
N GLU A 171 21.01 26.19 -34.76
CA GLU A 171 22.21 27.00 -34.93
C GLU A 171 21.84 28.40 -35.40
N PHE A 172 22.51 29.42 -34.90
CA PHE A 172 22.32 30.79 -35.36
C PHE A 172 23.66 31.43 -35.70
N GLU A 173 23.62 32.23 -36.77
CA GLU A 173 24.74 33.04 -37.22
C GLU A 173 24.22 34.46 -37.46
N ALA A 174 24.94 35.43 -36.91
CA ALA A 174 24.69 36.84 -37.14
C ALA A 174 26.01 37.57 -37.30
N GLU A 175 26.06 38.49 -38.26
CA GLU A 175 27.16 39.41 -38.41
C GLU A 175 26.75 40.77 -37.89
N ILE A 176 27.50 41.30 -36.92
CA ILE A 176 27.26 42.62 -36.34
C ILE A 176 28.45 43.55 -36.61
N GLU A 177 28.15 44.82 -36.82
CA GLU A 177 29.18 45.85 -36.91
C GLU A 177 29.62 46.27 -35.49
N ILE A 178 30.93 46.32 -35.25
CA ILE A 178 31.53 46.74 -33.99
C ILE A 178 32.38 48.00 -34.17
N PHE A 179 32.37 48.84 -33.14
CA PHE A 179 33.16 50.07 -33.03
C PHE A 179 34.11 49.98 -31.83
N GLU A 180 35.13 50.85 -31.76
CA GLU A 180 36.11 50.92 -30.66
C GLU A 180 35.47 50.99 -29.25
N GLY A 181 34.27 51.55 -29.13
CA GLY A 181 33.51 51.61 -27.87
C GLY A 181 32.68 50.36 -27.54
N THR A 182 32.64 49.35 -28.41
CA THR A 182 31.78 48.17 -28.27
C THR A 182 32.46 47.13 -27.39
N SER A 183 32.29 47.24 -26.08
CA SER A 183 32.90 46.33 -25.10
C SER A 183 32.07 45.07 -24.83
N GLU A 184 30.80 45.06 -25.23
CA GLU A 184 29.89 43.95 -24.97
C GLU A 184 28.97 43.63 -26.16
N VAL A 185 28.67 42.34 -26.30
CA VAL A 185 27.69 41.81 -27.22
C VAL A 185 26.59 41.15 -26.39
N ILE A 186 25.34 41.57 -26.62
CA ILE A 186 24.17 41.06 -25.92
C ILE A 186 23.45 40.09 -26.86
N ILE A 187 23.38 38.82 -26.46
CA ILE A 187 22.67 37.77 -27.19
C ILE A 187 21.43 37.39 -26.37
N GLN A 188 20.25 37.56 -26.96
CA GLN A 188 18.96 37.23 -26.35
C GLN A 188 18.27 36.15 -27.16
N ALA A 189 17.86 35.07 -26.51
CA ALA A 189 17.00 34.03 -27.09
C ALA A 189 15.62 34.11 -26.46
N ILE A 190 14.57 34.19 -27.28
CA ILE A 190 13.18 34.38 -26.87
C ILE A 190 12.36 33.20 -27.41
N SER A 191 11.78 32.41 -26.51
CA SER A 191 10.87 31.30 -26.89
C SER A 191 9.52 31.81 -27.39
N ARG A 192 8.75 30.93 -28.04
CA ARG A 192 7.35 31.21 -28.45
C ARG A 192 6.44 31.63 -27.29
N ALA A 193 6.73 31.16 -26.08
CA ALA A 193 6.00 31.51 -24.87
C ALA A 193 6.41 32.87 -24.26
N GLY A 194 7.35 33.59 -24.91
CA GLY A 194 7.87 34.88 -24.43
C GLY A 194 8.85 34.76 -23.27
N LYS A 195 9.42 33.56 -23.03
CA LYS A 195 10.49 33.36 -22.05
C LYS A 195 11.84 33.64 -22.68
N GLU A 196 12.70 34.32 -21.94
CA GLU A 196 13.94 34.88 -22.46
C GLU A 196 15.16 34.34 -21.71
N THR A 197 16.23 34.09 -22.46
CA THR A 197 17.58 33.81 -21.94
C THR A 197 18.52 34.85 -22.53
N THR A 198 19.22 35.61 -21.69
CA THR A 198 20.17 36.63 -22.12
C THR A 198 21.59 36.23 -21.72
N VAL A 199 22.52 36.33 -22.67
CA VAL A 199 23.95 36.12 -22.46
C VAL A 199 24.69 37.38 -22.87
N HIS A 200 25.53 37.88 -21.96
CA HIS A 200 26.42 39.00 -22.22
C HIS A 200 27.82 38.45 -22.50
N ARG A 201 28.41 38.82 -23.63
CA ARG A 201 29.80 38.49 -23.98
C ARG A 201 30.63 39.75 -24.02
N LYS A 202 31.66 39.84 -23.18
CA LYS A 202 32.62 40.93 -23.27
C LYS A 202 33.60 40.68 -24.41
N ILE A 203 33.91 41.70 -25.18
CA ILE A 203 34.89 41.67 -26.27
C ILE A 203 35.90 42.81 -26.10
N LYS A 204 37.06 42.68 -26.74
CA LYS A 204 38.09 43.72 -26.80
C LYS A 204 38.28 44.15 -28.25
N PRO A 205 37.66 45.25 -28.70
CA PRO A 205 37.92 45.79 -30.03
C PRO A 205 39.36 46.35 -30.11
N GLU A 206 40.07 45.99 -31.18
CA GLU A 206 41.38 46.52 -31.58
C GLU A 206 41.34 46.84 -33.10
N LEU A 207 40.50 47.81 -33.50
CA LEU A 207 40.12 48.11 -34.90
C LEU A 207 41.10 49.06 -35.63
#